data_AF-D1MFM6-F1
#
_entry.id   AF-D1MFM6-F1
#
_cell.length_a   1.000
_cell.length_b   1.000
_cell.length_c   1.000
_cell.angle_alpha   90.00
_cell.angle_beta   90.00
_cell.angle_gamma   90.00
#
_symmetry.space_group_name_H-M   'P 1'
#
loop_
_entity.id
_entity.type
_entity.pdbx_description
1 polymer ?
#
loop_
_entity_poly.entity_id
_entity_poly.type
_entity_poly.pdbx_seq_one_letter_code
_entity_poly.pdbx_strand_id
1 'polypeptide(L)'
;TLHDNRSPGNVLEIGTGSGMILFNLDSRLESYVGLEPSRSAAAFVNKAVESVPSLAEKAKVHVGTATDVGQIGNLHPDLVVLNSVIQYFPSSEYLAEVADTLVHLPDVKRIFFGDVRSQATNEHFLAARAVRTLGENATKNDVRQKMAELEDVEEELLVEPAFFTS
;
A
#
# COMPACT_ATOMS: atom_id res chain seq x y z
N THR A 1 -5.29 -8.58 -9.67
CA THR A 1 -4.20 -7.57 -9.85
C THR A 1 -4.86 -6.24 -10.15
N LEU A 2 -4.15 -5.12 -10.00
CA LEU A 2 -4.69 -3.79 -10.34
C LEU A 2 -5.07 -3.69 -11.83
N HIS A 3 -4.33 -4.39 -12.71
CA HIS A 3 -4.63 -4.52 -14.14
C HIS A 3 -5.59 -5.69 -14.44
N ASP A 4 -6.86 -5.54 -14.08
CA ASP A 4 -7.91 -6.53 -14.34
C ASP A 4 -8.86 -6.14 -15.50
N ASN A 5 -8.35 -5.32 -16.43
CA ASN A 5 -9.07 -4.73 -17.57
C ASN A 5 -10.23 -3.78 -17.22
N ARG A 6 -10.52 -3.54 -15.94
CA ARG A 6 -11.51 -2.55 -15.53
C ARG A 6 -10.90 -1.15 -15.59
N SER A 7 -11.75 -0.13 -15.77
CA SER A 7 -11.30 1.27 -15.72
C SER A 7 -10.90 1.64 -14.29
N PRO A 8 -9.80 2.38 -14.07
CA PRO A 8 -9.47 2.95 -12.77
C PRO A 8 -10.43 4.07 -12.35
N GLY A 9 -11.02 4.83 -13.30
CA GLY A 9 -11.99 5.88 -13.01
C GLY A 9 -11.40 6.97 -12.10
N ASN A 10 -12.07 7.24 -10.99
CA ASN A 10 -11.60 8.13 -9.93
C ASN A 10 -10.83 7.31 -8.88
N VAL A 11 -9.55 7.62 -8.68
CA VAL A 11 -8.65 6.82 -7.82
C VAL A 11 -8.31 7.57 -6.54
N LEU A 12 -8.42 6.89 -5.41
CA LEU A 12 -7.79 7.27 -4.16
C LEU A 12 -6.61 6.32 -3.88
N GLU A 13 -5.41 6.84 -3.65
CA GLU A 13 -4.27 6.04 -3.22
C GLU A 13 -3.78 6.51 -1.84
N ILE A 14 -3.62 5.55 -0.92
CA ILE A 14 -3.02 5.78 0.40
C ILE A 14 -1.60 5.24 0.37
N GLY A 15 -0.64 6.09 0.72
CA GLY A 15 0.78 5.80 0.62
C GLY A 15 1.31 5.93 -0.81
N THR A 16 1.04 7.06 -1.47
CA THR A 16 1.44 7.30 -2.88
C THR A 16 2.94 7.11 -3.13
N GLY A 17 3.79 7.35 -2.12
CA GLY A 17 5.23 7.18 -2.21
C GLY A 17 5.84 7.98 -3.36
N SER A 18 6.52 7.30 -4.28
CA SER A 18 7.14 7.91 -5.47
C SER A 18 6.18 8.15 -6.64
N GLY A 19 4.89 7.82 -6.50
CA GLY A 19 3.89 7.91 -7.56
C GLY A 19 3.93 6.73 -8.54
N MET A 20 4.55 5.60 -8.16
CA MET A 20 4.73 4.44 -9.05
C MET A 20 3.41 3.97 -9.65
N ILE A 21 2.34 3.88 -8.87
CA ILE A 21 1.03 3.46 -9.36
C ILE A 21 0.43 4.55 -10.25
N LEU A 22 0.31 5.78 -9.76
CA LEU A 22 -0.19 6.94 -10.50
C LEU A 22 0.36 7.01 -11.94
N PHE A 23 1.69 6.95 -12.09
CA PHE A 23 2.34 7.11 -13.41
C PHE A 23 2.21 5.87 -14.33
N ASN A 24 1.69 4.76 -13.84
CA ASN A 24 1.43 3.53 -14.61
C ASN A 24 -0.07 3.22 -14.79
N LEU A 25 -0.97 4.10 -14.31
CA LEU A 25 -2.39 4.01 -14.62
C LEU A 25 -2.63 4.37 -16.09
N ASP A 26 -3.60 3.69 -16.70
CA ASP A 26 -3.91 3.91 -18.12
C ASP A 26 -4.75 5.17 -18.38
N SER A 27 -5.00 5.46 -19.66
CA SER A 27 -5.69 6.67 -20.11
C SER A 27 -7.14 6.81 -19.65
N ARG A 28 -7.74 5.77 -19.06
CA ARG A 28 -9.10 5.79 -18.51
C ARG A 28 -9.16 6.36 -17.09
N LEU A 29 -8.02 6.86 -16.56
CA LEU A 29 -7.98 7.66 -15.33
C LEU A 29 -8.77 8.97 -15.51
N GLU A 30 -9.77 9.18 -14.67
CA GLU A 30 -10.60 10.38 -14.63
C GLU A 30 -10.06 11.40 -13.64
N SER A 31 -9.78 10.97 -12.40
CA SER A 31 -9.13 11.77 -11.37
C SER A 31 -8.29 10.90 -10.44
N TYR A 32 -7.34 11.51 -9.74
CA TYR A 32 -6.48 10.85 -8.79
C TYR A 32 -6.24 11.73 -7.56
N VAL A 33 -6.47 11.17 -6.38
CA VAL A 33 -6.14 11.77 -5.10
C VAL A 33 -5.18 10.83 -4.38
N GLY A 34 -4.00 11.34 -4.04
CA GLY A 34 -3.01 10.63 -3.24
C GLY A 34 -2.96 11.17 -1.81
N LEU A 35 -2.72 10.29 -0.85
CA LEU A 35 -2.36 10.62 0.53
C LEU A 35 -0.97 10.07 0.83
N GLU A 36 -0.04 10.95 1.18
CA GLU A 36 1.34 10.57 1.46
C GLU A 36 1.86 11.30 2.71
N PRO A 37 2.27 10.60 3.78
CA PRO A 37 2.75 11.25 5.00
C PRO A 37 4.04 12.07 4.77
N SER A 38 4.89 11.65 3.84
CA SER A 38 6.13 12.36 3.52
C SER A 38 5.86 13.60 2.66
N ARG A 39 6.02 14.79 3.26
CA ARG A 39 5.91 16.07 2.55
C ARG A 39 6.83 16.17 1.34
N SER A 40 8.04 15.63 1.42
CA SER A 40 9.00 15.66 0.31
C SER A 40 8.57 14.73 -0.83
N ALA A 41 8.04 13.55 -0.52
CA ALA A 41 7.51 12.62 -1.51
C ALA A 41 6.27 13.20 -2.21
N ALA A 42 5.31 13.71 -1.44
CA ALA A 42 4.13 14.38 -2.00
C ALA A 42 4.50 15.56 -2.91
N ALA A 43 5.45 16.40 -2.50
CA ALA A 43 5.93 17.52 -3.32
C ALA A 43 6.64 17.04 -4.59
N PHE A 44 7.45 15.97 -4.49
CA PHE A 44 8.11 15.35 -5.63
C PHE A 44 7.10 14.85 -6.66
N VAL A 45 6.07 14.10 -6.23
CA VAL A 45 5.05 13.55 -7.12
C VAL A 45 4.23 14.65 -7.77
N ASN A 46 3.77 15.66 -7.02
CA ASN A 46 3.02 16.78 -7.59
C ASN A 46 3.84 17.54 -8.65
N LYS A 47 5.14 17.76 -8.42
CA LYS A 47 6.01 18.37 -9.42
C LYS A 47 6.15 17.52 -10.68
N ALA A 48 6.20 16.20 -10.53
CA ALA A 48 6.22 15.29 -11.68
C ALA A 48 4.86 15.29 -12.41
N VAL A 49 3.74 15.35 -11.70
CA VAL A 49 2.39 15.49 -12.28
C VAL A 49 2.27 16.75 -13.14
N GLU A 50 2.79 17.89 -12.68
CA GLU A 50 2.79 19.15 -13.45
C GLU A 50 3.51 19.02 -14.80
N SER A 51 4.50 18.13 -14.90
CA SER A 51 5.24 17.87 -16.14
C SER A 51 4.53 16.92 -17.12
N VAL A 52 3.41 16.31 -16.71
CA VAL A 52 2.62 15.36 -17.51
C VAL A 52 1.26 15.99 -17.82
N PRO A 53 1.05 16.57 -19.02
CA PRO A 53 -0.17 17.32 -19.33
C PRO A 53 -1.47 16.54 -19.13
N SER A 54 -1.46 15.21 -19.34
CA SER A 54 -2.64 14.36 -19.13
C SER A 54 -3.01 14.15 -17.66
N LEU A 55 -2.11 14.47 -16.72
CA LEU A 55 -2.30 14.32 -15.27
C LEU A 55 -2.41 15.65 -14.53
N ALA A 56 -1.88 16.74 -15.09
CA ALA A 56 -1.77 18.04 -14.42
C ALA A 56 -3.11 18.58 -13.85
N GLU A 57 -4.23 18.31 -14.52
CA GLU A 57 -5.58 18.71 -14.06
C GLU A 57 -6.36 17.59 -13.35
N LYS A 58 -5.82 16.37 -13.34
CA LYS A 58 -6.51 15.17 -12.84
C LYS A 58 -5.96 14.65 -11.52
N ALA A 59 -4.67 14.85 -11.26
CA ALA A 59 -3.97 14.20 -10.17
C ALA A 59 -3.47 15.20 -9.13
N LYS A 60 -3.67 14.88 -7.86
CA LYS A 60 -3.13 15.66 -6.74
C LYS A 60 -2.76 14.75 -5.59
N VAL A 61 -1.56 14.94 -5.05
CA VAL A 61 -1.10 14.25 -3.83
C VAL A 61 -1.12 15.21 -2.66
N HIS A 62 -1.79 14.82 -1.60
CA HIS A 62 -1.90 15.56 -0.35
C HIS A 62 -0.96 14.96 0.70
N VAL A 63 -0.45 15.82 1.58
CA VAL A 63 0.26 15.34 2.77
C VAL A 63 -0.77 14.83 3.76
N GLY A 64 -0.75 13.55 4.07
CA GLY A 64 -1.73 12.93 4.96
C GLY A 64 -1.63 11.41 4.99
N THR A 65 -2.47 10.80 5.81
CA THR A 65 -2.52 9.37 6.10
C THR A 65 -3.93 8.82 5.87
N ALA A 66 -4.12 7.51 6.04
CA ALA A 66 -5.43 6.87 5.89
C ALA A 66 -6.54 7.53 6.75
N THR A 67 -6.22 8.07 7.92
CA THR A 67 -7.19 8.75 8.80
C THR A 67 -7.60 10.14 8.32
N ASP A 68 -6.86 10.72 7.38
CA ASP A 68 -7.16 12.05 6.83
C ASP A 68 -8.12 12.00 5.63
N VAL A 69 -8.50 10.80 5.18
CA VAL A 69 -9.42 10.58 4.05
C VAL A 69 -10.71 11.39 4.22
N GLY A 70 -11.32 11.38 5.41
CA GLY A 70 -12.57 12.11 5.68
C GLY A 70 -12.43 13.64 5.66
N GLN A 71 -11.21 14.17 5.67
CA GLN A 71 -10.94 15.61 5.59
C GLN A 71 -10.83 16.10 4.14
N ILE A 72 -10.77 15.18 3.17
CA ILE A 72 -10.72 15.51 1.74
C ILE A 72 -12.15 15.74 1.26
N GLY A 73 -12.50 17.00 0.98
CA GLY A 73 -13.81 17.37 0.46
C GLY A 73 -14.05 16.80 -0.95
N ASN A 74 -15.29 16.39 -1.22
CA ASN A 74 -15.78 15.89 -2.52
C ASN A 74 -14.98 14.69 -3.07
N LEU A 75 -14.61 13.74 -2.20
CA LEU A 75 -13.94 12.52 -2.61
C LEU A 75 -14.98 11.48 -3.08
N HIS A 76 -14.91 11.06 -4.35
CA HIS A 76 -15.80 10.07 -4.98
C HIS A 76 -15.00 9.00 -5.74
N PRO A 77 -14.23 8.15 -5.04
CA PRO A 77 -13.33 7.22 -5.71
C PRO A 77 -14.09 5.97 -6.17
N ASP A 78 -13.89 5.56 -7.42
CA ASP A 78 -14.30 4.24 -7.92
C ASP A 78 -13.39 3.14 -7.37
N LEU A 79 -12.11 3.47 -7.18
CA LEU A 79 -11.03 2.57 -6.82
C LEU A 79 -10.18 3.19 -5.71
N VAL A 80 -10.05 2.46 -4.59
CA VAL A 80 -9.09 2.78 -3.53
C VAL A 80 -7.90 1.83 -3.62
N VAL A 81 -6.68 2.35 -3.50
CA VAL A 81 -5.44 1.58 -3.58
C VAL A 81 -4.63 1.76 -2.30
N LEU A 82 -4.24 0.64 -1.69
CA LEU A 82 -3.28 0.55 -0.60
C LEU A 82 -2.24 -0.49 -1.02
N ASN A 83 -1.12 -0.04 -1.59
CA ASN A 83 -0.08 -0.94 -2.08
C ASN A 83 1.22 -0.69 -1.31
N SER A 84 1.78 -1.72 -0.69
CA SER A 84 3.02 -1.64 0.10
C SER A 84 2.96 -0.60 1.23
N VAL A 85 1.76 -0.36 1.80
CA VAL A 85 1.55 0.64 2.87
C VAL A 85 1.04 0.03 4.18
N ILE A 86 0.21 -1.03 4.10
CA ILE A 86 -0.47 -1.55 5.29
C ILE A 86 0.49 -2.24 6.27
N GLN A 87 1.67 -2.66 5.81
CA GLN A 87 2.73 -3.20 6.68
C GLN A 87 3.24 -2.18 7.70
N TYR A 88 3.02 -0.88 7.49
CA TYR A 88 3.40 0.18 8.43
C TYR A 88 2.24 0.55 9.38
N PHE A 89 1.11 -0.13 9.28
CA PHE A 89 -0.01 0.11 10.18
C PHE A 89 0.28 -0.50 11.55
N PRO A 90 -0.21 0.11 12.64
CA PRO A 90 0.12 -0.31 13.99
C PRO A 90 -0.53 -1.64 14.40
N SER A 91 -1.66 -2.02 13.80
CA SER A 91 -2.35 -3.28 14.09
C SER A 91 -3.39 -3.67 13.04
N SER A 92 -3.91 -4.90 13.14
CA SER A 92 -5.04 -5.38 12.35
C SER A 92 -6.34 -4.64 12.64
N GLU A 93 -6.54 -4.16 13.88
CA GLU A 93 -7.71 -3.35 14.25
C GLU A 93 -7.67 -2.00 13.54
N TYR A 94 -6.50 -1.36 13.49
CA TYR A 94 -6.33 -0.12 12.72
C TYR A 94 -6.59 -0.36 11.22
N LEU A 95 -6.12 -1.47 10.66
CA LEU A 95 -6.44 -1.84 9.28
C LEU A 95 -7.95 -2.03 9.08
N ALA A 96 -8.65 -2.63 10.04
CA ALA A 96 -10.10 -2.80 9.99
C ALA A 96 -10.84 -1.46 10.05
N GLU A 97 -10.43 -0.54 10.92
CA GLU A 97 -11.00 0.82 11.01
C GLU A 97 -10.79 1.60 9.71
N VAL A 98 -9.60 1.51 9.12
CA VAL A 98 -9.31 2.11 7.81
C VAL A 98 -10.18 1.48 6.73
N ALA A 99 -10.27 0.14 6.67
CA ALA A 99 -11.10 -0.55 5.69
C ALA A 99 -12.58 -0.16 5.83
N ASP A 100 -13.10 -0.09 7.06
CA ASP A 100 -14.47 0.36 7.35
C ASP A 100 -14.71 1.78 6.86
N THR A 101 -13.78 2.71 7.12
CA THR A 101 -13.86 4.08 6.61
C THR A 101 -13.92 4.11 5.08
N LEU A 102 -13.09 3.29 4.42
CA LEU A 102 -12.98 3.28 2.96
C LEU A 102 -14.20 2.66 2.26
N VAL A 103 -14.82 1.62 2.83
CA VAL A 103 -16.02 1.02 2.22
C VAL A 103 -17.24 1.93 2.31
N HIS A 104 -17.24 2.89 3.24
CA HIS A 104 -18.31 3.88 3.40
C HIS A 104 -18.11 5.15 2.54
N LEU A 105 -17.00 5.26 1.81
CA LEU A 105 -16.83 6.35 0.84
C LEU A 105 -17.84 6.24 -0.30
N PRO A 106 -18.33 7.38 -0.81
CA PRO A 106 -19.29 7.39 -1.90
C PRO A 106 -18.64 6.82 -3.17
N ASP A 107 -19.42 6.05 -3.93
CA ASP A 107 -19.05 5.49 -5.25
C ASP A 107 -17.93 4.44 -5.27
N VAL A 108 -17.39 4.03 -4.12
CA VAL A 108 -16.38 2.96 -4.04
C VAL A 108 -16.92 1.65 -4.60
N LYS A 109 -16.26 1.18 -5.66
CA LYS A 109 -16.55 -0.11 -6.31
C LYS A 109 -15.50 -1.16 -5.98
N ARG A 110 -14.30 -0.73 -5.58
CA ARG A 110 -13.18 -1.63 -5.31
C ARG A 110 -12.17 -1.01 -4.36
N ILE A 111 -11.66 -1.83 -3.46
CA ILE A 111 -10.48 -1.54 -2.65
C ILE A 111 -9.43 -2.58 -3.02
N PHE A 112 -8.24 -2.13 -3.38
CA PHE A 112 -7.11 -2.97 -3.75
C PHE A 112 -6.03 -2.89 -2.67
N PHE A 113 -5.83 -4.00 -1.96
CA PHE A 113 -4.70 -4.21 -1.07
C PHE A 113 -3.61 -4.95 -1.82
N GLY A 114 -2.50 -4.28 -2.09
CA GLY A 114 -1.36 -4.81 -2.83
C GLY A 114 -0.13 -4.99 -1.94
N ASP A 115 0.72 -5.95 -2.33
CA ASP A 115 2.00 -6.23 -1.65
C ASP A 115 1.84 -6.51 -0.13
N VAL A 116 0.76 -7.19 0.23
CA VAL A 116 0.46 -7.52 1.63
C VAL A 116 1.42 -8.58 2.15
N ARG A 117 2.11 -8.26 3.25
CA ARG A 117 2.94 -9.22 4.00
C ARG A 117 2.04 -10.24 4.68
N SER A 118 2.15 -11.51 4.32
CA SER A 118 1.28 -12.56 4.82
C SER A 118 1.90 -13.32 6.00
N GLN A 119 1.20 -13.35 7.13
CA GLN A 119 1.61 -14.10 8.32
C GLN A 119 1.77 -15.61 8.01
N ALA A 120 0.83 -16.20 7.27
CA ALA A 120 0.85 -17.61 6.88
C ALA A 120 2.12 -18.05 6.11
N THR A 121 2.81 -17.11 5.46
CA THR A 121 4.05 -17.39 4.71
C THR A 121 5.31 -16.83 5.36
N ASN A 122 5.20 -16.18 6.52
CA ASN A 122 6.31 -15.45 7.11
C ASN A 122 7.49 -16.36 7.49
N GLU A 123 7.23 -17.55 8.02
CA GLU A 123 8.29 -18.51 8.37
C GLU A 123 9.18 -18.85 7.15
N HIS A 124 8.56 -19.11 6.00
CA HIS A 124 9.28 -19.39 4.76
C HIS A 124 10.07 -18.17 4.27
N PHE A 125 9.51 -16.96 4.42
CA PHE A 125 10.19 -15.72 4.09
C PHE A 125 11.42 -15.49 4.96
N LEU A 126 11.30 -15.69 6.28
CA LEU A 126 12.41 -15.60 7.23
C LEU A 126 13.49 -16.64 6.94
N ALA A 127 13.11 -17.87 6.61
CA ALA A 127 14.05 -18.92 6.21
C ALA A 127 14.85 -18.52 4.95
N ALA A 128 14.17 -18.00 3.93
CA ALA A 128 14.81 -17.54 2.70
C ALA A 128 15.78 -16.37 2.97
N ARG A 129 15.41 -15.42 3.83
CA ARG A 129 16.28 -14.33 4.27
C ARG A 129 17.49 -14.83 5.03
N ALA A 130 17.29 -15.70 6.02
CA ALA A 130 18.36 -16.28 6.83
C ALA A 130 19.39 -17.02 5.97
N VAL A 131 18.95 -17.89 5.05
CA VAL A 131 19.82 -18.61 4.12
C VAL A 131 20.60 -17.64 3.23
N ARG A 132 19.94 -16.62 2.67
CA ARG A 132 20.60 -15.59 1.85
C ARG A 132 21.65 -14.81 2.63
N THR A 133 21.38 -14.47 3.89
CA THR A 133 22.29 -13.69 4.74
C THR A 133 23.50 -14.50 5.18
N LEU A 134 23.32 -15.78 5.54
CA LEU A 134 24.39 -16.63 6.07
C LEU A 134 25.23 -17.31 4.97
N GLY A 135 24.68 -17.47 3.76
CA GLY A 135 25.35 -18.10 2.64
C GLY A 135 25.37 -19.64 2.69
N GLU A 136 26.07 -20.26 1.74
CA GLU A 136 25.97 -21.70 1.45
C GLU A 136 26.54 -22.63 2.53
N ASN A 137 27.40 -22.12 3.41
CA ASN A 137 28.05 -22.91 4.47
C ASN A 137 27.28 -22.89 5.81
N ALA A 138 26.12 -22.25 5.86
CA ALA A 138 25.32 -22.14 7.06
C ALA A 138 24.79 -23.52 7.52
N THR A 139 24.88 -23.80 8.82
CA THR A 139 24.23 -24.98 9.38
C THR A 139 22.74 -24.73 9.57
N LYS A 140 21.96 -25.80 9.75
CA LYS A 140 20.53 -25.69 10.10
C LYS A 140 20.28 -24.89 11.38
N ASN A 141 21.20 -24.96 12.35
CA ASN A 141 21.07 -24.24 13.61
C ASN A 141 21.32 -22.74 13.42
N ASP A 142 22.31 -22.38 12.59
CA ASP A 142 22.58 -20.97 12.26
C ASP A 142 21.35 -20.34 11.58
N VAL A 143 20.72 -21.06 10.65
CA VAL A 143 19.50 -20.60 9.97
C VAL A 143 18.35 -20.39 10.96
N ARG A 144 18.10 -21.35 11.87
CA ARG A 144 17.03 -21.20 12.88
C ARG A 144 17.28 -20.05 13.83
N GLN A 145 18.52 -19.89 14.31
CA GLN A 145 18.89 -18.76 15.15
C GLN A 145 18.66 -17.44 14.40
N LYS A 146 19.05 -17.39 13.12
CA LYS A 146 18.87 -16.18 12.32
C LYS A 146 17.40 -15.88 12.04
N MET A 147 16.56 -16.90 11.83
CA MET A 147 15.11 -16.72 11.70
C MET A 147 14.50 -16.11 12.96
N ALA A 148 14.84 -16.63 14.15
CA ALA A 148 14.37 -16.07 15.42
C ALA A 148 14.81 -14.60 15.60
N GLU A 149 16.08 -14.29 15.29
CA GLU A 149 16.56 -12.89 15.31
C GLU A 149 15.78 -11.97 14.35
N LEU A 150 15.39 -12.47 13.18
CA LEU A 150 14.64 -11.70 12.18
C LEU A 150 13.17 -11.52 12.57
N GLU A 151 12.60 -12.50 13.26
CA GLU A 151 11.24 -12.45 13.80
C GLU A 151 11.14 -11.47 14.97
N ASP A 152 12.12 -11.48 15.88
CA ASP A 152 12.16 -10.59 17.05
C ASP A 152 12.23 -9.10 16.69
N VAL A 153 12.71 -8.76 15.50
CA VAL A 153 12.83 -7.38 14.99
C VAL A 153 11.82 -7.05 13.89
N GLU A 154 10.83 -7.92 13.66
CA GLU A 154 9.76 -7.64 12.70
C GLU A 154 8.82 -6.58 13.27
N GLU A 155 8.88 -5.39 12.70
CA GLU A 155 8.02 -4.27 13.04
C GLU A 155 6.85 -4.12 12.05
N GLU A 156 6.87 -4.86 10.93
CA GLU A 156 5.83 -4.82 9.93
C GLU A 156 4.58 -5.60 10.36
N LEU A 157 3.40 -5.05 10.07
CA LEU A 157 2.14 -5.77 10.20
C LEU A 157 2.09 -6.93 9.20
N LEU A 158 2.07 -8.15 9.74
CA LEU A 158 1.81 -9.37 8.99
C LEU A 158 0.31 -9.69 9.07
N VAL A 159 -0.35 -9.80 7.92
CA VAL A 159 -1.80 -10.01 7.85
C VAL A 159 -2.10 -11.48 7.55
N GLU A 160 -2.95 -12.10 8.37
CA GLU A 160 -3.53 -13.40 8.04
C GLU A 160 -4.50 -13.28 6.88
N PRO A 161 -4.43 -14.14 5.84
CA PRO A 161 -5.36 -14.08 4.70
C PRO A 161 -6.84 -14.13 5.11
N ALA A 162 -7.16 -14.79 6.23
CA ALA A 162 -8.52 -14.88 6.76
C ALA A 162 -9.14 -13.53 7.11
N PHE A 163 -8.33 -12.51 7.41
CA PHE A 163 -8.76 -11.14 7.69
C PHE A 163 -9.68 -10.56 6.59
N PHE A 164 -9.41 -10.87 5.33
CA PHE A 164 -10.16 -10.31 4.19
C PHE A 164 -11.45 -11.10 3.87
N THR A 165 -11.72 -12.19 4.57
CA THR A 165 -12.86 -13.09 4.31
C THR A 165 -13.77 -13.28 5.52
N SER A 166 -13.44 -12.66 6.65
CA SER A 166 -14.20 -12.70 7.90
C SER A 166 -15.35 -11.71 7.93
#